data_AF-A0A2V7X313-F1
#
_entry.id   AF-A0A2V7X313-F1
#
_cell.length_a   1.000
_cell.length_b   1.000
_cell.length_c   1.000
_cell.angle_alpha   90.00
_cell.angle_beta   90.00
_cell.angle_gamma   90.00
#
_symmetry.space_group_name_H-M   'P 1'
#
loop_
_entity.id
_entity.type
_entity.pdbx_description
1 polymer ?
#
loop_
_entity_poly.entity_id
_entity_poly.type
_entity_poly.pdbx_seq_one_letter_code
_entity_poly.pdbx_strand_id
1 'polypeptide(L)'
;MQGPQAKGSGADPKDMVDVALLIARAAGPFRDHAAAAAAYRPIAMRDPANPLVNLRLADALLRAGRAEEAVPYYRRVIAGQPRTADAFVGLASAHAERGRLDEARQVLLAALAVDPASGQVHYNLGELARVKGDVETARREYTAALEDGVTRERAQARLQALP
;
A
#
# COMPACT_ATOMS: atom_id res chain seq x y z
N MET A 1 49.74 -19.16 0.98
CA MET A 1 49.33 -17.78 1.25
C MET A 1 47.83 -17.67 1.00
N GLN A 2 47.01 -17.69 2.04
CA GLN A 2 45.57 -17.46 1.94
C GLN A 2 45.33 -16.03 2.42
N GLY A 3 44.85 -15.15 1.53
CA GLY A 3 44.44 -13.79 1.90
C GLY A 3 43.20 -13.83 2.79
N PRO A 4 43.00 -12.85 3.68
CA PRO A 4 41.83 -12.82 4.52
C PRO A 4 40.60 -12.56 3.62
N GLN A 5 39.72 -13.55 3.54
CA GLN A 5 38.36 -13.35 3.05
C GLN A 5 37.65 -12.41 4.02
N ALA A 6 37.50 -11.14 3.64
CA ALA A 6 36.61 -10.22 4.32
C ALA A 6 35.17 -10.72 4.14
N LYS A 7 34.68 -11.41 5.18
CA LYS A 7 33.28 -11.81 5.35
C LYS A 7 32.39 -10.58 5.19
N GLY A 8 31.34 -10.73 4.39
CA GLY A 8 30.39 -9.66 4.09
C GLY A 8 29.90 -8.95 5.35
N SER A 9 30.19 -7.66 5.44
CA SER A 9 29.50 -6.74 6.35
C SER A 9 28.12 -6.45 5.77
N GLY A 10 27.26 -7.46 5.75
CA GLY A 10 25.83 -7.27 5.54
C GLY A 10 25.27 -6.64 6.80
N ALA A 11 25.02 -5.34 6.77
CA ALA A 11 24.15 -4.72 7.77
C ALA A 11 22.83 -5.51 7.79
N ASP A 12 22.26 -5.74 8.99
CA ASP A 12 21.00 -6.45 9.13
C ASP A 12 19.97 -5.82 8.17
N PRO A 13 19.20 -6.61 7.39
CA PRO A 13 18.13 -6.07 6.56
C PRO A 13 17.20 -5.12 7.33
N LYS A 14 16.99 -5.35 8.63
CA LYS A 14 16.26 -4.44 9.52
C LYS A 14 16.98 -3.11 9.72
N ASP A 15 18.30 -3.11 9.94
CA ASP A 15 19.10 -1.89 10.09
C ASP A 15 19.07 -1.05 8.81
N MET A 16 19.12 -1.69 7.64
CA MET A 16 19.01 -0.98 6.36
C MET A 16 17.61 -0.40 6.13
N VAL A 17 16.57 -1.09 6.57
CA VAL A 17 15.18 -0.59 6.54
C VAL A 17 15.03 0.61 7.46
N ASP A 18 15.57 0.55 8.67
CA ASP A 18 15.53 1.65 9.64
C ASP A 18 16.31 2.87 9.15
N VAL A 19 17.46 2.66 8.47
CA VAL A 19 18.20 3.73 7.79
C VAL A 19 17.39 4.32 6.62
N ALA A 20 16.71 3.51 5.81
CA ALA A 20 15.88 4.00 4.73
C ALA A 20 14.63 4.75 5.23
N LEU A 21 14.04 4.30 6.36
CA LEU A 21 12.99 5.01 7.09
C LEU A 21 13.49 6.36 7.61
N LEU A 22 14.72 6.40 8.14
CA LEU A 22 15.35 7.64 8.62
C LEU A 22 15.60 8.61 7.48
N ILE A 23 16.12 8.15 6.33
CA ILE A 23 16.29 8.97 5.11
C ILE A 23 14.93 9.48 4.62
N ALA A 24 13.92 8.61 4.55
CA ALA A 24 12.57 8.99 4.13
C ALA A 24 11.92 10.02 5.08
N ARG A 25 12.23 9.96 6.38
CA ARG A 25 11.77 10.93 7.39
C ARG A 25 12.58 12.23 7.36
N ALA A 26 13.88 12.15 7.06
CA ALA A 26 14.79 13.29 6.99
C ALA A 26 14.58 14.16 5.74
N ALA A 27 13.93 13.64 4.69
CA ALA A 27 13.59 14.37 3.46
C ALA A 27 12.61 15.56 3.65
N GLY A 28 12.19 15.88 4.88
CA GLY A 28 11.56 17.15 5.22
C GLY A 28 10.08 17.30 4.83
N PRO A 29 9.49 18.49 5.10
CA PRO A 29 8.03 18.72 5.10
C PRO A 29 7.36 18.71 3.70
N PHE A 30 8.13 18.61 2.61
CA PHE A 30 7.63 18.48 1.24
C PHE A 30 7.84 17.08 0.64
N ARG A 31 7.88 16.04 1.49
CA ARG A 31 7.59 14.65 1.14
C ARG A 31 8.15 14.26 -0.24
N ASP A 32 9.47 14.26 -0.36
CA ASP A 32 10.13 13.72 -1.55
C ASP A 32 9.97 12.18 -1.59
N HIS A 33 8.80 11.76 -2.04
CA HIS A 33 8.42 10.38 -2.22
C HIS A 33 9.28 9.67 -3.27
N ALA A 34 9.85 10.43 -4.21
CA ALA A 34 10.79 9.91 -5.19
C ALA A 34 12.14 9.56 -4.53
N ALA A 35 12.65 10.40 -3.64
CA ALA A 35 13.84 10.10 -2.84
C ALA A 35 13.61 8.91 -1.90
N ALA A 36 12.45 8.82 -1.26
CA ALA A 36 12.10 7.64 -0.46
C ALA A 36 12.09 6.37 -1.31
N ALA A 37 11.49 6.40 -2.50
CA ALA A 37 11.52 5.26 -3.42
C ALA A 37 12.95 4.91 -3.87
N ALA A 38 13.81 5.91 -4.09
CA ALA A 38 15.21 5.71 -4.43
C ALA A 38 15.99 5.03 -3.28
N ALA A 39 15.68 5.36 -2.02
CA ALA A 39 16.31 4.76 -0.84
C ALA A 39 15.90 3.29 -0.63
N TYR A 40 14.63 2.93 -0.84
CA TYR A 40 14.17 1.55 -0.67
C TYR A 40 14.56 0.62 -1.83
N ARG A 41 14.71 1.14 -3.05
CA ARG A 41 15.00 0.33 -4.25
C ARG A 41 16.25 -0.55 -4.14
N PRO A 42 17.44 -0.09 -3.68
CA PRO A 42 18.59 -0.98 -3.52
C PRO A 42 18.38 -2.06 -2.46
N ILE A 43 17.59 -1.79 -1.42
CA ILE A 43 17.24 -2.78 -0.40
C ILE A 43 16.33 -3.86 -1.00
N ALA A 44 15.31 -3.45 -1.76
CA ALA A 44 14.42 -4.37 -2.48
C ALA A 44 15.16 -5.23 -3.52
N MET A 45 16.26 -4.74 -4.09
CA MET A 45 17.10 -5.55 -5.00
C MET A 45 17.95 -6.58 -4.25
N ARG A 46 18.39 -6.27 -3.03
CA ARG A 46 19.19 -7.18 -2.20
C ARG A 46 18.35 -8.25 -1.51
N ASP A 47 17.14 -7.88 -1.09
CA ASP A 47 16.16 -8.78 -0.48
C ASP A 47 14.78 -8.63 -1.17
N PRO A 48 14.59 -9.25 -2.34
CA PRO A 48 13.36 -9.11 -3.12
C PRO A 48 12.12 -9.68 -2.46
N ALA A 49 12.28 -10.57 -1.48
CA ALA A 49 11.19 -11.21 -0.77
C ALA A 49 10.70 -10.41 0.44
N ASN A 50 11.43 -9.35 0.84
CA ASN A 50 11.09 -8.57 2.02
C ASN A 50 9.77 -7.81 1.86
N PRO A 51 8.68 -8.20 2.54
CA PRO A 51 7.37 -7.62 2.30
C PRO A 51 7.29 -6.18 2.84
N LEU A 52 8.00 -5.87 3.92
CA LEU A 52 8.06 -4.52 4.46
C LEU A 52 8.73 -3.56 3.48
N VAL A 53 9.90 -3.93 2.93
CA VAL A 53 10.62 -3.09 1.96
C VAL A 53 9.80 -2.91 0.68
N ASN A 54 9.23 -4.00 0.14
CA ASN A 54 8.39 -3.92 -1.06
C ASN A 54 7.16 -3.02 -0.82
N LEU A 55 6.51 -3.10 0.35
CA LEU A 55 5.37 -2.25 0.70
C LEU A 55 5.80 -0.77 0.79
N ARG A 56 6.89 -0.47 1.49
CA ARG A 56 7.40 0.91 1.64
C ARG A 56 7.83 1.52 0.30
N LEU A 57 8.47 0.73 -0.56
CA LEU A 57 8.83 1.15 -1.91
C LEU A 57 7.59 1.41 -2.76
N ALA A 58 6.61 0.50 -2.76
CA ALA A 58 5.37 0.66 -3.50
C ALA A 58 4.62 1.94 -3.09
N ASP A 59 4.48 2.15 -1.78
CA ASP A 59 3.85 3.33 -1.19
C ASP A 59 4.56 4.63 -1.56
N ALA A 60 5.90 4.62 -1.57
CA ALA A 60 6.69 5.77 -1.97
C ALA A 60 6.53 6.06 -3.48
N LEU A 61 6.53 5.02 -4.32
CA LEU A 61 6.29 5.18 -5.76
C LEU A 61 4.89 5.72 -6.05
N LEU A 62 3.85 5.18 -5.39
CA LEU A 62 2.47 5.62 -5.55
C LEU A 62 2.34 7.10 -5.19
N ARG A 63 2.81 7.52 -4.01
CA ARG A 63 2.74 8.92 -3.59
C ARG A 63 3.64 9.87 -4.42
N ALA A 64 4.60 9.32 -5.17
CA ALA A 64 5.39 10.07 -6.15
C ALA A 64 4.70 10.18 -7.52
N GLY A 65 3.44 9.71 -7.66
CA GLY A 65 2.71 9.68 -8.93
C GLY A 65 3.18 8.58 -9.89
N ARG A 66 4.03 7.66 -9.44
CA ARG A 66 4.61 6.57 -10.23
C ARG A 66 3.82 5.28 -10.02
N ALA A 67 2.48 5.36 -10.15
CA ALA A 67 1.56 4.27 -9.84
C ALA A 67 1.87 2.96 -10.61
N GLU A 68 2.23 3.03 -11.90
CA GLU A 68 2.56 1.84 -12.70
C GLU A 68 3.80 1.11 -12.18
N GLU A 69 4.78 1.85 -11.65
CA GLU A 69 5.97 1.25 -11.04
C GLU A 69 5.68 0.64 -9.66
N ALA A 70 4.65 1.10 -8.94
CA ALA A 70 4.28 0.59 -7.62
C ALA A 70 3.61 -0.80 -7.70
N VAL A 71 2.81 -1.04 -8.75
CA VAL A 71 2.04 -2.28 -8.97
C VAL A 71 2.84 -3.57 -8.74
N PRO A 72 4.02 -3.79 -9.36
CA PRO A 72 4.78 -5.03 -9.17
C PRO A 72 5.22 -5.25 -7.72
N TYR A 73 5.49 -4.18 -6.97
CA TYR A 73 5.91 -4.29 -5.58
C TYR A 73 4.73 -4.63 -4.65
N TYR A 74 3.55 -4.03 -4.86
CA TYR A 74 2.35 -4.44 -4.12
C TYR A 74 1.99 -5.91 -4.40
N ARG A 75 2.07 -6.36 -5.66
CA ARG A 75 1.83 -7.77 -6.02
C ARG A 75 2.79 -8.74 -5.32
N ARG A 76 4.07 -8.36 -5.15
CA ARG A 76 5.04 -9.16 -4.38
C ARG A 76 4.65 -9.29 -2.92
N VAL A 77 4.19 -8.20 -2.29
CA VAL A 77 3.71 -8.23 -0.90
C VAL A 77 2.50 -9.15 -0.79
N ILE A 78 1.52 -9.02 -1.69
CA ILE A 78 0.31 -9.87 -1.69
C ILE A 78 0.67 -11.36 -1.87
N ALA A 79 1.63 -11.67 -2.75
CA ALA A 79 2.05 -13.05 -2.99
C ALA A 79 2.75 -13.69 -1.78
N GLY A 80 3.54 -12.91 -1.02
CA GLY A 80 4.25 -13.42 0.17
C GLY A 80 3.46 -13.30 1.47
N GLN A 81 2.56 -12.32 1.56
CA GLN A 81 1.75 -12.00 2.73
C GLN A 81 0.32 -11.63 2.31
N PRO A 82 -0.53 -12.62 2.01
CA PRO A 82 -1.87 -12.39 1.49
C PRO A 82 -2.83 -11.71 2.48
N ARG A 83 -2.47 -11.55 3.76
CA ARG A 83 -3.30 -10.90 4.79
C ARG A 83 -3.00 -9.41 4.99
N THR A 84 -2.16 -8.82 4.15
CA THR A 84 -1.78 -7.41 4.29
C THR A 84 -2.75 -6.52 3.55
N ALA A 85 -3.83 -6.08 4.23
CA ALA A 85 -4.86 -5.20 3.65
C ALA A 85 -4.27 -3.94 3.00
N ASP A 86 -3.21 -3.36 3.59
CA ASP A 86 -2.50 -2.19 3.06
C ASP A 86 -1.97 -2.42 1.63
N ALA A 87 -1.49 -3.63 1.31
CA ALA A 87 -0.94 -3.93 -0.01
C ALA A 87 -2.04 -4.03 -1.08
N PHE A 88 -3.20 -4.60 -0.72
CA PHE A 88 -4.36 -4.63 -1.60
C PHE A 88 -4.93 -3.24 -1.83
N VAL A 89 -5.07 -2.45 -0.77
CA VAL A 89 -5.54 -1.06 -0.85
C VAL A 89 -4.59 -0.23 -1.71
N GLY A 90 -3.28 -0.32 -1.48
CA GLY A 90 -2.28 0.38 -2.28
C GLY A 90 -2.30 -0.03 -3.76
N LEU A 91 -2.45 -1.32 -4.06
CA LEU A 91 -2.61 -1.79 -5.44
C LEU A 91 -3.90 -1.27 -6.09
N ALA A 92 -5.00 -1.27 -5.36
CA ALA A 92 -6.27 -0.72 -5.85
C ALA A 92 -6.18 0.79 -6.09
N SER A 93 -5.53 1.54 -5.20
CA SER A 93 -5.25 2.97 -5.40
C SER A 93 -4.39 3.21 -6.63
N ALA A 94 -3.34 2.41 -6.84
CA ALA A 94 -2.50 2.50 -8.03
C ALA A 94 -3.29 2.27 -9.34
N HIS A 95 -4.24 1.34 -9.34
CA HIS A 95 -5.15 1.14 -10.46
C HIS A 95 -6.12 2.33 -10.62
N ALA A 96 -6.70 2.83 -9.52
CA ALA A 96 -7.67 3.92 -9.55
C ALA A 96 -7.07 5.24 -10.05
N GLU A 97 -5.84 5.59 -9.66
CA GLU A 97 -5.11 6.77 -10.16
C GLU A 97 -4.90 6.74 -11.68
N ARG A 98 -4.97 5.55 -12.29
CA ARG A 98 -4.86 5.34 -13.74
C ARG A 98 -6.21 5.22 -14.43
N GLY A 99 -7.32 5.49 -13.72
CA GLY A 99 -8.68 5.32 -14.22
C GLY A 99 -9.13 3.86 -14.38
N ARG A 100 -8.31 2.90 -13.93
CA ARG A 100 -8.58 1.45 -13.98
C ARG A 100 -9.46 1.01 -12.81
N LEU A 101 -10.66 1.59 -12.74
CA LEU A 101 -11.55 1.46 -11.58
C LEU A 101 -12.13 0.04 -11.43
N ASP A 102 -12.26 -0.72 -12.52
CA ASP A 102 -12.74 -2.11 -12.44
C ASP A 102 -11.65 -3.04 -11.89
N GLU A 103 -10.40 -2.86 -12.32
CA GLU A 103 -9.25 -3.59 -11.76
C GLU A 103 -9.06 -3.25 -10.28
N ALA A 104 -9.17 -1.97 -9.90
CA ALA A 104 -9.13 -1.55 -8.50
C ALA A 104 -10.21 -2.25 -7.66
N ARG A 105 -11.44 -2.37 -8.19
CA ARG A 105 -12.52 -3.11 -7.54
C ARG A 105 -12.18 -4.59 -7.37
N GLN A 106 -11.69 -5.24 -8.42
CA GLN A 106 -11.32 -6.66 -8.38
C GLN A 106 -10.25 -6.93 -7.33
N VAL A 107 -9.25 -6.05 -7.21
CA VAL A 107 -8.21 -6.15 -6.17
C VAL A 107 -8.82 -6.07 -4.76
N LEU A 108 -9.72 -5.13 -4.51
CA LEU A 108 -10.36 -5.00 -3.20
C LEU A 108 -11.29 -6.18 -2.88
N LEU A 109 -12.01 -6.72 -3.88
CA LEU A 109 -12.81 -7.94 -3.70
C LEU A 109 -11.94 -9.15 -3.37
N ALA A 110 -10.76 -9.26 -3.98
CA ALA A 110 -9.78 -10.29 -3.63
C ALA A 110 -9.27 -10.12 -2.18
N ALA A 111 -9.13 -8.88 -1.70
CA ALA A 111 -8.78 -8.61 -0.31
C ALA A 111 -9.87 -9.09 0.67
N LEU A 112 -11.15 -8.85 0.35
CA LEU A 112 -12.28 -9.35 1.14
C LEU A 112 -12.39 -10.87 1.15
N ALA A 113 -11.91 -11.56 0.11
CA ALA A 113 -11.86 -13.02 0.12
C ALA A 113 -10.86 -13.56 1.16
N VAL A 114 -9.86 -12.75 1.55
CA VAL A 114 -8.88 -13.10 2.60
C VAL A 114 -9.35 -12.63 3.97
N ASP A 115 -9.85 -11.40 4.07
CA ASP A 115 -10.39 -10.82 5.29
C ASP A 115 -11.75 -10.14 5.01
N PRO A 116 -12.86 -10.88 5.17
CA PRO A 116 -14.20 -10.36 4.91
C PRO A 116 -14.64 -9.23 5.84
N ALA A 117 -13.96 -9.03 6.97
CA ALA A 117 -14.33 -8.03 7.97
C ALA A 117 -13.45 -6.76 7.89
N SER A 118 -12.58 -6.65 6.88
CA SER A 118 -11.66 -5.54 6.76
C SER A 118 -12.40 -4.22 6.49
N GLY A 119 -12.61 -3.42 7.53
CA GLY A 119 -13.26 -2.11 7.42
C GLY A 119 -12.52 -1.15 6.48
N GLN A 120 -11.19 -1.24 6.46
CA GLN A 120 -10.35 -0.51 5.50
C GLN A 120 -10.66 -0.90 4.05
N VAL A 121 -10.85 -2.18 3.73
CA VAL A 121 -11.19 -2.61 2.36
C VAL A 121 -12.59 -2.16 1.98
N HIS A 122 -13.58 -2.34 2.88
CA HIS A 122 -14.94 -1.85 2.68
C HIS A 122 -14.99 -0.33 2.43
N TYR A 123 -14.24 0.46 3.21
CA TYR A 123 -14.14 1.89 3.00
C TYR A 123 -13.65 2.25 1.59
N ASN A 124 -12.61 1.55 1.09
CA ASN A 124 -12.07 1.81 -0.25
C ASN A 124 -13.01 1.34 -1.38
N LEU A 125 -13.77 0.26 -1.18
CA LEU A 125 -14.84 -0.11 -2.11
C LEU A 125 -15.95 0.94 -2.15
N GLY A 126 -16.29 1.53 -1.00
CA GLY A 126 -17.21 2.65 -0.90
C GLY A 126 -16.73 3.89 -1.67
N GLU A 127 -15.46 4.28 -1.52
CA GLU A 127 -14.87 5.38 -2.30
C GLU A 127 -14.94 5.12 -3.80
N LEU A 128 -14.63 3.89 -4.23
CA LEU A 128 -14.66 3.52 -5.63
C LEU A 128 -16.09 3.57 -6.20
N ALA A 129 -17.08 3.06 -5.46
CA ALA A 129 -18.49 3.13 -5.84
C ALA A 129 -18.98 4.59 -5.92
N ARG A 130 -18.59 5.43 -4.95
CA ARG A 130 -18.90 6.86 -4.93
C ARG A 130 -18.32 7.59 -6.15
N VAL A 131 -17.08 7.29 -6.54
CA VAL A 131 -16.45 7.86 -7.75
C VAL A 131 -17.19 7.44 -9.02
N LYS A 132 -17.75 6.23 -9.06
CA LYS A 132 -18.59 5.75 -10.18
C LYS A 132 -20.03 6.28 -10.16
N GLY A 133 -20.44 7.00 -9.10
CA GLY A 133 -21.82 7.45 -8.91
C GLY A 133 -22.79 6.37 -8.44
N ASP A 134 -22.29 5.19 -8.04
CA ASP A 134 -23.10 4.12 -7.46
C ASP A 134 -23.30 4.37 -5.95
N VAL A 135 -24.26 5.23 -5.64
CA VAL A 135 -24.57 5.69 -4.27
C VAL A 135 -25.05 4.53 -3.39
N GLU A 136 -25.81 3.59 -3.95
CA GLU A 136 -26.32 2.43 -3.21
C GLU A 136 -25.17 1.54 -2.72
N THR A 137 -24.27 1.17 -3.63
CA THR A 137 -23.08 0.39 -3.26
C THR A 137 -22.19 1.18 -2.32
N ALA A 138 -21.97 2.48 -2.56
CA ALA A 138 -21.14 3.31 -1.70
C ALA A 138 -21.65 3.31 -0.25
N ARG A 139 -22.97 3.50 -0.05
CA ARG A 139 -23.60 3.45 1.27
C ARG A 139 -23.43 2.10 1.93
N ARG A 140 -23.71 1.00 1.22
CA ARG A 140 -23.55 -0.37 1.76
C ARG A 140 -22.14 -0.61 2.27
N GLU A 141 -21.14 -0.28 1.46
CA GLU A 141 -19.74 -0.53 1.79
C GLU A 141 -19.24 0.39 2.92
N TYR A 142 -19.65 1.67 2.95
CA TYR A 142 -19.31 2.52 4.09
C TYR A 142 -19.98 2.06 5.38
N THR A 143 -21.20 1.54 5.34
CA THR A 143 -21.85 0.94 6.52
C THR A 143 -21.06 -0.27 7.02
N ALA A 144 -20.62 -1.16 6.13
CA ALA A 144 -19.76 -2.29 6.50
C ALA A 144 -18.42 -1.82 7.13
N ALA A 145 -17.89 -0.69 6.69
CA ALA A 145 -16.67 -0.10 7.25
C ALA A 145 -16.82 0.51 8.66
N LEU A 146 -18.04 0.64 9.20
CA LEU A 146 -18.30 1.16 10.56
C LEU A 146 -18.02 0.14 11.66
N GLU A 147 -17.97 -1.15 11.31
CA GLU A 147 -17.68 -2.25 12.22
C GLU A 147 -16.24 -2.15 12.76
N ASP A 148 -15.32 -1.58 11.98
CA ASP A 148 -13.94 -1.31 12.39
C ASP A 148 -13.80 0.10 12.99
N GLY A 149 -13.31 0.17 14.23
CA GLY A 149 -13.08 1.42 14.94
C GLY A 149 -12.09 2.36 14.25
N VAL A 150 -11.15 1.84 13.46
CA VAL A 150 -10.14 2.64 12.75
C VAL A 150 -10.76 3.40 11.57
N THR A 151 -11.70 2.78 10.85
CA THR A 151 -12.36 3.40 9.69
C THR A 151 -13.68 4.06 9.99
N ARG A 152 -14.25 3.84 11.18
CA ARG A 152 -15.57 4.34 11.58
C ARG A 152 -15.77 5.83 11.32
N GLU A 153 -14.89 6.70 11.81
CA GLU A 153 -15.05 8.16 11.65
C GLU A 153 -15.04 8.57 10.18
N ARG A 154 -14.12 8.00 9.39
CA ARG A 154 -14.00 8.29 7.95
C ARG A 154 -15.23 7.80 7.18
N ALA A 155 -15.71 6.60 7.48
CA ALA A 155 -16.88 6.02 6.85
C ALA A 155 -18.16 6.79 7.21
N GLN A 156 -18.30 7.22 8.47
CA GLN A 156 -19.43 8.02 8.94
C GLN A 156 -19.49 9.39 8.25
N ALA A 157 -18.36 10.08 8.14
CA ALA A 157 -18.29 11.34 7.41
C ALA A 157 -18.68 11.18 5.93
N ARG A 158 -18.31 10.07 5.29
CA ARG A 158 -18.70 9.78 3.91
C ARG A 158 -20.17 9.47 3.75
N LEU A 159 -20.76 8.70 4.66
CA LEU A 159 -22.21 8.42 4.66
C LEU A 159 -23.05 9.69 4.75
N GLN A 160 -22.64 10.64 5.59
CA GLN A 160 -23.33 11.94 5.74
C GLN A 160 -23.23 12.83 4.49
N ALA A 161 -22.19 12.62 3.68
CA ALA A 161 -21.93 13.39 2.47
C ALA A 161 -22.50 12.75 1.20
N LEU A 162 -23.12 11.57 1.29
CA LEU A 162 -23.83 10.98 0.15
C LEU A 162 -25.13 11.75 -0.13
N PRO A 163 -25.52 11.87 -1.41
CA PRO A 163 -26.77 12.52 -1.81
C PRO A 163 -28.01 11.71 -1.40
#